data_AF-A0AAV5FAW4-F1
#
_entry.id   AF-A0AAV5FAW4-F1
#
_cell.length_a   1.000
_cell.length_b   1.000
_cell.length_c   1.000
_cell.angle_alpha   90.00
_cell.angle_beta   90.00
_cell.angle_gamma   90.00
#
_symmetry.space_group_name_H-M   'P 1'
#
loop_
_entity.id
_entity.type
_entity.pdbx_description
1 polymer ?
#
loop_
_entity_poly.entity_id
_entity_poly.type
_entity_poly.pdbx_seq_one_letter_code
_entity_poly.pdbx_strand_id
1 'polypeptide(L)'
;MKLHLAICVVLLLTGAAHVESRRRHDDEKEQQYKMFVFGDSFADVGNTPMTDKSPTSRSCKDSGSGRVPSGRTAERRERGVDPFGMNFAVSGAGAYSESKEAPTFSEQISGFERLVRRHIIDRDLNGSVALVAFSGSHDYILSKFDKGYDKAIKMTKDVTAKIAEGVDRLLALGVNKVIVNTLPPLGCRPWFSSFTNYTSCYGPMNTVSLMHNTHLKEKLQSSRSILLLDMETSFSTIITSPSGHVECRRHGDSGGASKTKQYKLFVFGDSFADNGNYPLADLAVDTRAWYYPYGSSDYDHGASASGRFSDGMVQSDFLARILGKDLSPPAERRREQEAVDPFGMNFAVGGAGVVEGMREAPNFGTQVDKFRKLVKHGIINKDLKDSVALIAFSGKRDYARVGSMTNAQIDALAQKVTSEIADGVEQLLELGVTKVLVDALPPLGCTPWLSRPVDYGSCDGNHQATSLHNEHLLDKLLKNEAVFMLDLKTVFTDFAMPDNPDAGLAVQEVPVQAPAVLRERGPGRVLRADGEWQNLSTPSVPSRTSTSIGMT
;
A
#
# COMPACT_ATOMS: atom_id res chain seq x y z
N MET A 1 10.40 -1.68 -15.01
CA MET A 1 10.45 -1.38 -13.56
C MET A 1 9.07 -1.41 -12.90
N LYS A 2 8.04 -0.74 -13.43
CA LYS A 2 6.71 -0.65 -12.79
C LYS A 2 5.96 -1.99 -12.62
N LEU A 3 6.23 -3.00 -13.46
CA LEU A 3 5.63 -4.34 -13.32
C LEU A 3 6.22 -5.14 -12.14
N HIS A 4 7.55 -5.08 -11.92
CA HIS A 4 8.22 -5.75 -10.79
C HIS A 4 7.70 -5.28 -9.43
N LEU A 5 7.28 -4.01 -9.35
CA LEU A 5 6.70 -3.40 -8.16
C LEU A 5 5.39 -4.07 -7.74
N ALA A 6 4.50 -4.37 -8.67
CA ALA A 6 3.23 -5.00 -8.34
C ALA A 6 3.34 -6.54 -8.19
N ILE A 7 4.42 -7.15 -8.71
CA ILE A 7 4.87 -8.49 -8.26
C ILE A 7 5.30 -8.42 -6.79
N CYS A 8 6.03 -7.37 -6.39
CA CYS A 8 6.43 -7.17 -4.99
C CYS A 8 5.22 -6.93 -4.08
N VAL A 9 4.15 -6.26 -4.53
CA VAL A 9 2.90 -6.10 -3.74
C VAL A 9 2.21 -7.44 -3.51
N VAL A 10 2.17 -8.35 -4.50
CA VAL A 10 1.62 -9.70 -4.30
C VAL A 10 2.54 -10.59 -3.46
N LEU A 11 3.85 -10.47 -3.62
CA LEU A 11 4.82 -11.11 -2.72
C LEU A 11 4.74 -10.56 -1.28
N LEU A 12 4.41 -9.28 -1.11
CA LEU A 12 4.13 -8.66 0.19
C LEU A 12 2.80 -9.15 0.77
N LEU A 13 1.75 -9.35 -0.03
CA LEU A 13 0.49 -9.93 0.43
C LEU A 13 0.66 -11.41 0.82
N THR A 14 1.45 -12.18 0.08
CA THR A 14 1.76 -13.59 0.40
C THR A 14 2.70 -13.73 1.58
N GLY A 15 3.71 -12.87 1.69
CA GLY A 15 4.63 -12.80 2.83
C GLY A 15 3.94 -12.30 4.09
N ALA A 16 3.12 -11.24 3.99
CA ALA A 16 2.35 -10.70 5.11
C ALA A 16 1.33 -11.71 5.62
N ALA A 17 0.60 -12.41 4.75
CA ALA A 17 -0.35 -13.44 5.19
C ALA A 17 0.33 -14.64 5.89
N HIS A 18 1.53 -15.01 5.46
CA HIS A 18 2.33 -16.07 6.12
C HIS A 18 2.90 -15.60 7.48
N VAL A 19 3.24 -14.31 7.61
CA VAL A 19 3.71 -13.68 8.85
C VAL A 19 2.54 -13.44 9.83
N GLU A 20 1.37 -13.00 9.34
CA GLU A 20 0.15 -12.76 10.12
C GLU A 20 -0.38 -14.06 10.75
N SER A 21 -0.30 -15.17 10.01
CA SER A 21 -0.69 -16.48 10.51
C SER A 21 0.13 -16.87 11.74
N ARG A 22 1.44 -16.56 11.76
CA ARG A 22 2.33 -16.76 12.92
C ARG A 22 2.06 -15.84 14.11
N ARG A 23 1.26 -14.76 13.97
CA ARG A 23 1.03 -13.74 15.01
C ARG A 23 0.05 -14.15 16.10
N ARG A 24 -0.67 -15.26 15.96
CA ARG A 24 -1.64 -15.72 16.97
C ARG A 24 -1.13 -16.96 17.71
N HIS A 25 -0.50 -16.76 18.86
CA HIS A 25 -0.82 -17.56 20.05
C HIS A 25 -0.13 -17.02 21.31
N ASP A 26 -0.98 -16.49 22.19
CA ASP A 26 -1.00 -16.59 23.66
C ASP A 26 -2.28 -15.80 24.05
N ASP A 27 -3.49 -16.30 23.80
CA ASP A 27 -4.23 -17.26 24.64
C ASP A 27 -5.56 -17.68 23.96
N GLU A 28 -6.09 -18.85 24.34
CA GLU A 28 -7.44 -19.41 24.12
C GLU A 28 -8.06 -19.50 22.70
N LYS A 29 -8.18 -20.75 22.21
CA LYS A 29 -9.20 -21.32 21.27
C LYS A 29 -9.84 -20.43 20.18
N GLU A 30 -9.12 -19.48 19.60
CA GLU A 30 -9.55 -18.82 18.36
C GLU A 30 -9.20 -19.65 17.11
N GLN A 31 -10.08 -19.62 16.11
CA GLN A 31 -9.99 -20.41 14.88
C GLN A 31 -8.75 -20.02 14.06
N GLN A 32 -7.74 -20.90 14.03
CA GLN A 32 -6.47 -20.69 13.34
C GLN A 32 -6.62 -20.87 11.83
N TYR A 33 -6.38 -19.80 11.04
CA TYR A 33 -6.47 -19.87 9.58
C TYR A 33 -5.14 -20.31 8.94
N LYS A 34 -5.20 -21.34 8.08
CA LYS A 34 -4.03 -21.92 7.38
C LYS A 34 -3.97 -21.43 5.94
N MET A 35 -2.82 -20.98 5.46
CA MET A 35 -2.69 -20.51 4.07
C MET A 35 -1.85 -21.46 3.19
N PHE A 36 -2.41 -21.91 2.07
CA PHE A 36 -1.70 -22.72 1.09
C PHE A 36 -1.54 -21.95 -0.23
N VAL A 37 -0.30 -21.83 -0.71
CA VAL A 37 0.00 -21.01 -1.90
C VAL A 37 0.42 -21.90 -3.06
N PHE A 38 -0.14 -21.66 -4.23
CA PHE A 38 0.15 -22.37 -5.48
C PHE A 38 0.36 -21.34 -6.59
N GLY A 39 1.26 -21.59 -7.52
CA GLY A 39 1.56 -20.58 -8.52
C GLY A 39 2.89 -20.76 -9.23
N ASP A 40 3.29 -19.69 -9.90
CA ASP A 40 4.56 -19.62 -10.64
C ASP A 40 5.59 -18.73 -9.90
N SER A 41 6.53 -18.16 -10.65
CA SER A 41 7.53 -17.21 -10.14
C SER A 41 6.95 -16.00 -9.40
N PHE A 42 5.64 -15.72 -9.56
CA PHE A 42 4.93 -14.65 -8.86
C PHE A 42 4.71 -14.92 -7.37
N ALA A 43 4.79 -16.18 -6.95
CA ALA A 43 4.54 -16.61 -5.58
C ALA A 43 5.58 -17.61 -5.05
N ASP A 44 6.59 -17.99 -5.85
CA ASP A 44 7.68 -18.86 -5.39
C ASP A 44 8.61 -18.11 -4.42
N VAL A 45 8.78 -18.68 -3.22
CA VAL A 45 9.62 -18.15 -2.13
C VAL A 45 10.91 -18.95 -1.91
N GLY A 46 11.30 -19.81 -2.86
CA GLY A 46 12.54 -20.58 -2.82
C GLY A 46 12.38 -22.09 -3.05
N ASN A 47 11.28 -22.54 -3.64
CA ASN A 47 11.05 -23.93 -4.01
C ASN A 47 11.86 -24.36 -5.25
N THR A 48 12.28 -23.40 -6.10
CA THR A 48 13.14 -23.67 -7.25
C THR A 48 14.62 -23.83 -6.85
N PRO A 49 15.30 -24.95 -7.18
CA PRO A 49 16.69 -25.22 -6.77
C PRO A 49 17.70 -24.21 -7.34
N MET A 50 18.68 -23.81 -6.52
CA MET A 50 19.69 -22.77 -6.83
C MET A 50 20.72 -23.13 -7.94
N THR A 51 20.62 -24.29 -8.58
CA THR A 51 21.65 -24.79 -9.51
C THR A 51 21.47 -24.37 -10.97
N ASP A 52 20.32 -23.80 -11.35
CA ASP A 52 20.06 -23.49 -12.75
C ASP A 52 20.67 -22.13 -13.16
N LYS A 53 21.64 -22.15 -14.08
CA LYS A 53 22.36 -20.98 -14.59
C LYS A 53 21.58 -20.25 -15.69
N SER A 54 20.25 -20.33 -15.70
CA SER A 54 19.41 -19.63 -16.66
C SER A 54 19.30 -18.13 -16.29
N PRO A 55 19.35 -17.19 -17.25
CA PRO A 55 19.32 -15.74 -16.98
C PRO A 55 18.06 -15.26 -16.27
N THR A 56 16.97 -16.04 -16.35
CA THR A 56 15.66 -15.79 -15.74
C THR A 56 15.64 -16.07 -14.23
N SER A 57 16.58 -16.87 -13.71
CA SER A 57 16.72 -17.18 -12.27
C SER A 57 17.31 -16.04 -11.42
N ARG A 58 17.68 -14.91 -12.03
CA ARG A 58 18.21 -13.72 -11.31
C ARG A 58 17.12 -12.80 -10.75
N SER A 59 15.85 -13.02 -11.10
CA SER A 59 14.78 -12.02 -10.88
C SER A 59 14.35 -11.82 -9.41
N CYS A 60 14.74 -12.69 -8.47
CA CYS A 60 14.40 -12.54 -7.04
C CYS A 60 15.59 -12.89 -6.14
N LYS A 61 16.84 -12.73 -6.62
CA LYS A 61 18.04 -12.94 -5.79
C LYS A 61 18.34 -11.78 -4.84
N ASP A 62 17.88 -10.57 -5.15
CA ASP A 62 18.34 -9.34 -4.46
C ASP A 62 17.21 -8.55 -3.76
N SER A 63 16.00 -9.09 -3.67
CA SER A 63 14.92 -8.50 -2.87
C SER A 63 15.05 -8.97 -1.42
N GLY A 64 15.96 -8.31 -0.70
CA GLY A 64 16.16 -8.52 0.73
C GLY A 64 14.89 -8.26 1.52
N SER A 65 14.16 -9.33 1.83
CA SER A 65 13.26 -9.43 2.97
C SER A 65 13.10 -10.92 3.31
N GLY A 66 13.62 -11.31 4.46
CA GLY A 66 13.45 -12.66 5.00
C GLY A 66 14.47 -13.66 4.47
N ARG A 67 15.45 -13.99 5.32
CA ARG A 67 15.69 -15.42 5.51
C ARG A 67 14.38 -16.02 6.04
N VAL A 68 13.45 -16.37 5.15
CA VAL A 68 12.69 -17.60 5.37
C VAL A 68 13.77 -18.67 5.33
N PRO A 69 13.94 -19.51 6.37
CA PRO A 69 14.97 -20.55 6.35
C PRO A 69 14.84 -21.27 5.03
N SER A 70 15.95 -21.32 4.28
CA SER A 70 16.07 -22.01 2.99
C SER A 70 15.04 -23.11 2.90
N GLY A 71 14.03 -22.95 2.04
CA GLY A 71 13.05 -23.96 1.73
C GLY A 71 13.78 -25.16 1.15
N ARG A 72 14.30 -26.03 2.02
CA ARG A 72 14.62 -27.39 1.62
C ARG A 72 13.27 -27.99 1.26
N THR A 73 13.18 -28.46 0.01
CA THR A 73 12.03 -29.12 -0.61
C THR A 73 11.05 -29.74 0.38
N ALA A 74 9.75 -29.55 0.13
CA ALA A 74 8.64 -30.13 0.92
C ALA A 74 8.75 -31.66 1.12
N GLU A 75 9.60 -32.35 0.35
CA GLU A 75 9.89 -33.78 0.53
C GLU A 75 10.89 -34.11 1.65
N ARG A 76 11.63 -33.14 2.23
CA ARG A 76 12.74 -33.43 3.17
C ARG A 76 12.51 -33.07 4.63
N ARG A 77 11.27 -32.76 5.03
CA ARG A 77 10.87 -32.69 6.45
C ARG A 77 10.00 -33.90 6.83
N GLU A 78 10.64 -34.91 7.41
CA GLU A 78 9.98 -35.85 8.34
C GLU A 78 9.77 -35.22 9.74
N ARG A 79 9.96 -33.91 9.89
CA ARG A 79 9.77 -33.18 11.16
C ARG A 79 8.86 -31.97 10.93
N GLY A 80 7.59 -32.13 11.31
CA GLY A 80 6.61 -31.08 11.58
C GLY A 80 6.28 -30.13 10.42
N VAL A 81 5.06 -30.21 9.90
CA VAL A 81 4.48 -29.16 9.06
C VAL A 81 4.27 -27.89 9.90
N ASP A 82 4.54 -26.75 9.30
CA ASP A 82 4.25 -25.45 9.90
C ASP A 82 2.73 -25.31 10.13
N PRO A 83 2.25 -25.06 11.36
CA PRO A 83 0.80 -25.02 11.66
C PRO A 83 0.03 -23.92 10.91
N PHE A 84 0.74 -23.01 10.24
CA PHE A 84 0.23 -21.82 9.57
C PHE A 84 0.02 -21.98 8.05
N GLY A 85 0.42 -23.12 7.48
CA GLY A 85 0.21 -23.46 6.07
C GLY A 85 1.51 -23.69 5.28
N MET A 86 1.44 -23.72 3.94
CA MET A 86 2.60 -24.08 3.11
C MET A 86 2.55 -23.52 1.69
N ASN A 87 3.71 -23.12 1.16
CA ASN A 87 3.84 -22.62 -0.21
C ASN A 87 4.38 -23.70 -1.15
N PHE A 88 3.59 -24.03 -2.18
CA PHE A 88 3.85 -25.00 -3.24
C PHE A 88 4.20 -24.35 -4.58
N ALA A 89 4.16 -23.01 -4.70
CA ALA A 89 4.47 -22.30 -5.93
C ALA A 89 5.91 -22.55 -6.38
N VAL A 90 6.13 -22.69 -7.68
CA VAL A 90 7.46 -22.96 -8.26
C VAL A 90 7.68 -22.07 -9.48
N SER A 91 8.79 -21.34 -9.51
CA SER A 91 9.23 -20.60 -10.70
C SER A 91 9.42 -21.59 -11.85
N GLY A 92 8.81 -21.32 -13.00
CA GLY A 92 8.74 -22.34 -14.06
C GLY A 92 7.34 -22.89 -14.28
N ALA A 93 6.48 -22.82 -13.27
CA ALA A 93 5.17 -23.46 -13.34
C ALA A 93 4.22 -22.73 -14.29
N GLY A 94 3.47 -23.51 -15.06
CA GLY A 94 2.26 -23.09 -15.75
C GLY A 94 1.07 -23.92 -15.30
N ALA A 95 -0.14 -23.42 -15.53
CA ALA A 95 -1.35 -24.20 -15.28
C ALA A 95 -1.55 -25.30 -16.35
N TYR A 96 -1.06 -25.07 -17.57
CA TYR A 96 -1.16 -26.00 -18.70
C TYR A 96 0.22 -26.51 -19.20
N SER A 97 1.34 -25.92 -18.74
CA SER A 97 2.72 -26.18 -19.23
C SER A 97 3.01 -27.63 -19.65
N GLU A 98 3.47 -27.80 -20.90
CA GLU A 98 3.97 -29.08 -21.46
C GLU A 98 5.47 -29.32 -21.14
N SER A 99 6.14 -28.37 -20.47
CA SER A 99 7.56 -28.48 -20.10
C SER A 99 7.73 -29.33 -18.84
N LYS A 100 8.71 -30.24 -18.86
CA LYS A 100 9.10 -31.08 -17.70
C LYS A 100 10.02 -30.36 -16.71
N GLU A 101 10.31 -29.08 -16.92
CA GLU A 101 11.32 -28.34 -16.15
C GLU A 101 10.83 -27.89 -14.76
N ALA A 102 9.51 -27.75 -14.58
CA ALA A 102 8.90 -27.35 -13.31
C ALA A 102 7.53 -28.02 -13.13
N PRO A 103 7.11 -28.30 -11.89
CA PRO A 103 5.81 -28.91 -11.62
C PRO A 103 4.68 -27.96 -12.03
N THR A 104 3.75 -28.50 -12.81
CA THR A 104 2.50 -27.83 -13.20
C THR A 104 1.62 -27.54 -11.99
N PHE A 105 0.64 -26.65 -12.16
CA PHE A 105 -0.35 -26.38 -11.10
C PHE A 105 -1.02 -27.67 -10.56
N SER A 106 -1.37 -28.58 -11.47
CA SER A 106 -1.97 -29.86 -11.11
C SER A 106 -1.03 -30.74 -10.27
N GLU A 107 0.27 -30.70 -10.56
CA GLU A 107 1.28 -31.44 -9.78
C GLU A 107 1.53 -30.80 -8.41
N GLN A 108 1.50 -29.47 -8.31
CA GLN A 108 1.57 -28.77 -7.02
C GLN A 108 0.38 -29.18 -6.12
N ILE A 109 -0.85 -29.21 -6.66
CA ILE A 109 -2.04 -29.68 -5.93
C ILE A 109 -1.91 -31.17 -5.59
N SER A 110 -1.41 -32.00 -6.50
CA SER A 110 -1.19 -33.44 -6.23
C SER A 110 -0.18 -33.67 -5.09
N GLY A 111 0.81 -32.78 -4.96
CA GLY A 111 1.73 -32.72 -3.82
C GLY A 111 0.98 -32.41 -2.52
N PHE A 112 0.14 -31.37 -2.52
CA PHE A 112 -0.70 -31.02 -1.38
C PHE A 112 -1.64 -32.15 -0.96
N GLU A 113 -2.37 -32.76 -1.91
CA GLU A 113 -3.24 -33.92 -1.69
C GLU A 113 -2.49 -35.09 -1.03
N ARG A 114 -1.26 -35.36 -1.48
CA ARG A 114 -0.42 -36.42 -0.91
C ARG A 114 -0.10 -36.15 0.55
N LEU A 115 0.17 -34.90 0.92
CA LEU A 115 0.48 -34.52 2.30
C LEU A 115 -0.76 -34.57 3.20
N VAL A 116 -1.93 -34.18 2.69
CA VAL A 116 -3.21 -34.33 3.40
C VAL A 116 -3.53 -35.81 3.63
N ARG A 117 -3.37 -36.67 2.61
CA ARG A 117 -3.59 -38.13 2.72
C ARG A 117 -2.66 -38.80 3.72
N ARG A 118 -1.42 -38.33 3.80
CA ARG A 118 -0.40 -38.82 4.76
C ARG A 118 -0.57 -38.26 6.16
N HIS A 119 -1.58 -37.41 6.41
CA HIS A 119 -1.80 -36.72 7.69
C HIS A 119 -0.61 -35.85 8.11
N ILE A 120 0.17 -35.41 7.13
CA ILE A 120 1.26 -34.46 7.31
C ILE A 120 0.66 -33.05 7.40
N ILE A 121 -0.34 -32.78 6.55
CA ILE A 121 -1.27 -31.64 6.71
C ILE A 121 -2.58 -32.19 7.30
N ASP A 122 -3.17 -31.47 8.26
CA ASP A 122 -4.45 -31.85 8.85
C ASP A 122 -5.54 -32.01 7.80
N ARG A 123 -6.43 -33.00 8.02
CA ARG A 123 -7.58 -33.23 7.13
C ARG A 123 -8.67 -32.18 7.28
N ASP A 124 -8.74 -31.51 8.43
CA ASP A 124 -9.67 -30.40 8.62
C ASP A 124 -9.08 -29.13 8.00
N LEU A 125 -9.60 -28.80 6.82
CA LEU A 125 -9.22 -27.63 6.03
C LEU A 125 -10.28 -26.52 6.08
N ASN A 126 -11.31 -26.62 6.92
CA ASN A 126 -12.43 -25.68 6.96
C ASN A 126 -12.00 -24.23 7.35
N GLY A 127 -10.90 -24.11 8.11
CA GLY A 127 -10.26 -22.83 8.42
C GLY A 127 -9.17 -22.41 7.42
N SER A 128 -9.03 -23.07 6.27
CA SER A 128 -7.91 -22.83 5.35
C SER A 128 -8.27 -21.91 4.19
N VAL A 129 -7.28 -21.14 3.74
CA VAL A 129 -7.30 -20.31 2.54
C VAL A 129 -6.28 -20.84 1.54
N ALA A 130 -6.68 -21.05 0.30
CA ALA A 130 -5.73 -21.29 -0.79
C ALA A 130 -5.55 -20.03 -1.64
N LEU A 131 -4.32 -19.69 -1.98
CA LEU A 131 -4.00 -18.66 -2.97
C LEU A 131 -3.44 -19.31 -4.22
N VAL A 132 -4.08 -19.03 -5.36
CA VAL A 132 -3.66 -19.46 -6.69
C VAL A 132 -3.15 -18.23 -7.43
N ALA A 133 -1.82 -18.15 -7.59
CA ALA A 133 -1.08 -16.98 -8.06
C ALA A 133 -0.31 -17.29 -9.35
N PHE A 134 -0.97 -17.15 -10.50
CA PHE A 134 -0.33 -17.32 -11.81
C PHE A 134 -0.17 -15.99 -12.54
N SER A 135 1.00 -15.83 -13.15
CA SER A 135 1.37 -14.63 -13.89
C SER A 135 1.29 -14.82 -15.40
N GLY A 136 0.88 -16.02 -15.85
CA GLY A 136 0.77 -16.43 -17.25
C GLY A 136 2.10 -16.53 -17.98
N SER A 137 3.22 -16.44 -17.26
CA SER A 137 4.56 -16.40 -17.86
C SER A 137 4.89 -17.71 -18.58
N HIS A 138 4.61 -18.85 -17.98
CA HIS A 138 5.00 -20.14 -18.57
C HIS A 138 3.99 -20.64 -19.61
N ASP A 139 2.71 -20.35 -19.40
CA ASP A 139 1.65 -20.78 -20.32
C ASP A 139 1.61 -19.95 -21.62
N TYR A 140 1.88 -18.63 -21.55
CA TYR A 140 1.75 -17.72 -22.70
C TYR A 140 3.08 -17.18 -23.24
N ILE A 141 4.17 -17.14 -22.46
CA ILE A 141 5.48 -16.63 -22.92
C ILE A 141 6.37 -17.76 -23.44
N LEU A 142 6.33 -18.95 -22.82
CA LEU A 142 7.15 -20.10 -23.23
C LEU A 142 6.43 -21.08 -24.18
N SER A 143 5.20 -20.78 -24.59
CA SER A 143 4.60 -21.48 -25.74
C SER A 143 5.50 -21.17 -26.94
N LYS A 144 6.38 -22.13 -27.27
CA LYS A 144 7.51 -21.98 -28.19
C LYS A 144 7.15 -21.07 -29.37
N PHE A 145 7.97 -20.05 -29.58
CA PHE A 145 7.85 -18.94 -30.55
C PHE A 145 7.62 -19.35 -32.02
N ASP A 146 7.43 -20.63 -32.33
CA ASP A 146 7.11 -21.12 -33.67
C ASP A 146 5.62 -21.01 -34.05
N LYS A 147 4.68 -20.73 -33.12
CA LYS A 147 3.23 -20.90 -33.38
C LYS A 147 2.33 -19.66 -33.28
N GLY A 148 2.87 -18.49 -32.93
CA GLY A 148 2.17 -17.19 -33.04
C GLY A 148 1.07 -16.88 -32.01
N TYR A 149 0.67 -15.60 -31.99
CA TYR A 149 -0.35 -15.00 -31.11
C TYR A 149 -1.70 -15.75 -31.10
N ASP A 150 -2.14 -16.28 -32.25
CA ASP A 150 -3.41 -17.01 -32.38
C ASP A 150 -3.46 -18.27 -31.52
N LYS A 151 -2.30 -18.92 -31.29
CA LYS A 151 -2.22 -20.06 -30.39
C LYS A 151 -2.40 -19.63 -28.93
N ALA A 152 -1.78 -18.51 -28.52
CA ALA A 152 -1.91 -17.99 -27.16
C ALA A 152 -3.37 -17.65 -26.82
N ILE A 153 -4.10 -17.04 -27.75
CA ILE A 153 -5.55 -16.83 -27.64
C ILE A 153 -6.28 -18.17 -27.44
N LYS A 154 -6.04 -19.16 -28.30
CA LYS A 154 -6.73 -20.46 -28.20
C LYS A 154 -6.45 -21.16 -26.87
N MET A 155 -5.22 -21.06 -26.37
CA MET A 155 -4.80 -21.63 -25.10
C MET A 155 -5.45 -20.96 -23.88
N THR A 156 -6.01 -19.75 -23.99
CA THR A 156 -6.70 -19.11 -22.84
C THR A 156 -7.81 -19.98 -22.26
N LYS A 157 -8.56 -20.70 -23.10
CA LYS A 157 -9.61 -21.63 -22.65
C LYS A 157 -9.06 -22.83 -21.89
N ASP A 158 -7.98 -23.42 -22.40
CA ASP A 158 -7.37 -24.62 -21.79
C ASP A 158 -6.67 -24.30 -20.48
N VAL A 159 -5.92 -23.18 -20.43
CA VAL A 159 -5.24 -22.70 -19.22
C VAL A 159 -6.25 -22.36 -18.12
N THR A 160 -7.30 -21.60 -18.44
CA THR A 160 -8.34 -21.26 -17.45
C THR A 160 -9.15 -22.48 -17.03
N ALA A 161 -9.35 -23.48 -17.90
CA ALA A 161 -9.94 -24.75 -17.54
C ALA A 161 -9.06 -25.52 -16.54
N LYS A 162 -7.74 -25.54 -16.72
CA LYS A 162 -6.81 -26.18 -15.76
C LYS A 162 -6.75 -25.45 -14.41
N ILE A 163 -6.81 -24.13 -14.41
CA ILE A 163 -6.93 -23.35 -13.17
C ILE A 163 -8.24 -23.71 -12.45
N ALA A 164 -9.36 -23.72 -13.16
CA ALA A 164 -10.66 -24.07 -12.58
C ALA A 164 -10.69 -25.50 -12.03
N GLU A 165 -10.17 -26.48 -12.78
CA GLU A 165 -10.05 -27.88 -12.31
C GLU A 165 -9.21 -27.99 -11.02
N GLY A 166 -8.12 -27.21 -10.92
CA GLY A 166 -7.32 -27.17 -9.70
C GLY A 166 -8.03 -26.52 -8.52
N VAL A 167 -8.78 -25.44 -8.75
CA VAL A 167 -9.62 -24.80 -7.73
C VAL A 167 -10.69 -25.76 -7.23
N ASP A 168 -11.36 -26.48 -8.12
CA ASP A 168 -12.38 -27.48 -7.77
C ASP A 168 -11.79 -28.60 -6.90
N ARG A 169 -10.56 -29.05 -7.20
CA ARG A 169 -9.84 -30.03 -6.38
C ARG A 169 -9.53 -29.50 -4.98
N LEU A 170 -9.12 -28.24 -4.85
CA LEU A 170 -8.85 -27.61 -3.56
C LEU A 170 -10.13 -27.50 -2.71
N LEU A 171 -11.23 -27.08 -3.33
CA LEU A 171 -12.55 -27.02 -2.68
C LEU A 171 -13.02 -28.42 -2.27
N ALA A 172 -12.84 -29.43 -3.11
CA ALA A 172 -13.21 -30.82 -2.82
C ALA A 172 -12.42 -31.44 -1.65
N LEU A 173 -11.22 -30.92 -1.36
CA LEU A 173 -10.44 -31.31 -0.18
C LEU A 173 -10.92 -30.65 1.12
N GLY A 174 -11.83 -29.68 1.03
CA GLY A 174 -12.38 -28.96 2.19
C GLY A 174 -11.75 -27.60 2.44
N VAL A 175 -10.95 -27.06 1.52
CA VAL A 175 -10.48 -25.66 1.60
C VAL A 175 -11.69 -24.74 1.45
N ASN A 176 -11.95 -23.90 2.45
CA ASN A 176 -13.18 -23.11 2.53
C ASN A 176 -13.13 -21.83 1.67
N LYS A 177 -11.95 -21.22 1.52
CA LYS A 177 -11.75 -20.02 0.69
C LYS A 177 -10.60 -20.20 -0.29
N VAL A 178 -10.83 -19.89 -1.56
CA VAL A 178 -9.80 -19.90 -2.61
C VAL A 178 -9.71 -18.52 -3.24
N ILE A 179 -8.55 -17.89 -3.15
CA ILE A 179 -8.24 -16.63 -3.80
C ILE A 179 -7.51 -16.95 -5.11
N VAL A 180 -8.01 -16.44 -6.23
CA VAL A 180 -7.39 -16.63 -7.55
C VAL A 180 -7.14 -15.27 -8.16
N ASN A 181 -5.90 -15.00 -8.57
CA ASN A 181 -5.59 -13.75 -9.25
C ASN A 181 -5.98 -13.79 -10.73
N THR A 182 -6.46 -12.67 -11.26
CA THR A 182 -6.56 -12.49 -12.71
C THR A 182 -5.18 -12.25 -13.31
N LEU A 183 -5.09 -12.37 -14.63
CA LEU A 183 -3.87 -12.14 -15.38
C LEU A 183 -3.65 -10.62 -15.55
N PRO A 184 -2.49 -10.07 -15.13
CA PRO A 184 -2.15 -8.67 -15.36
C PRO A 184 -1.93 -8.40 -16.86
N PRO A 185 -1.95 -7.13 -17.32
CA PRO A 185 -1.81 -6.81 -18.74
C PRO A 185 -0.43 -7.23 -19.27
N LEU A 186 -0.38 -8.40 -19.92
CA LEU A 186 0.87 -9.02 -20.37
C LEU A 186 1.63 -8.14 -21.36
N GLY A 187 0.93 -7.38 -22.21
CA GLY A 187 1.54 -6.46 -23.16
C GLY A 187 2.35 -5.34 -22.51
N CYS A 188 2.05 -5.00 -21.25
CA CYS A 188 2.77 -3.98 -20.50
C CYS A 188 4.02 -4.51 -19.79
N ARG A 189 4.32 -5.81 -19.90
CA ARG A 189 5.52 -6.39 -19.30
C ARG A 189 6.77 -5.99 -20.10
N PRO A 190 7.94 -5.79 -19.45
CA PRO A 190 9.17 -5.35 -20.13
C PRO A 190 9.49 -6.11 -21.42
N TRP A 191 9.39 -7.44 -21.41
CA TRP A 191 9.61 -8.27 -22.60
C TRP A 191 8.65 -7.92 -23.75
N PHE A 192 7.35 -7.79 -23.49
CA PHE A 192 6.38 -7.53 -24.54
C PHE A 192 6.38 -6.07 -24.99
N SER A 193 6.51 -5.13 -24.05
CA SER A 193 6.69 -3.72 -24.37
C SER A 193 7.97 -3.45 -25.16
N SER A 194 8.97 -4.33 -25.15
CA SER A 194 10.15 -4.14 -26.01
C SER A 194 9.80 -4.21 -27.50
N PHE A 195 8.71 -4.90 -27.89
CA PHE A 195 8.23 -4.93 -29.28
C PHE A 195 7.67 -3.59 -29.77
N THR A 196 7.29 -2.71 -28.85
CA THR A 196 6.87 -1.33 -29.13
C THR A 196 7.96 -0.33 -28.73
N ASN A 197 9.20 -0.80 -28.54
CA ASN A 197 10.32 0.00 -28.03
C ASN A 197 10.00 0.73 -26.71
N TYR A 198 9.23 0.08 -25.84
CA TYR A 198 8.78 0.57 -24.54
C TYR A 198 7.90 1.84 -24.58
N THR A 199 7.45 2.25 -25.77
CA THR A 199 6.62 3.45 -25.95
C THR A 199 5.16 3.23 -25.55
N SER A 200 4.69 1.98 -25.58
CA SER A 200 3.32 1.60 -25.24
C SER A 200 3.26 0.13 -24.82
N CYS A 201 2.16 -0.31 -24.23
CA CYS A 201 1.94 -1.73 -24.02
C CYS A 201 1.71 -2.45 -25.36
N TYR A 202 2.22 -3.67 -25.49
CA TYR A 202 2.00 -4.48 -26.68
C TYR A 202 0.58 -5.05 -26.72
N GLY A 203 -0.29 -4.39 -27.47
CA GLY A 203 -1.74 -4.64 -27.54
C GLY A 203 -2.15 -6.11 -27.67
N PRO A 204 -1.57 -6.91 -28.58
CA PRO A 204 -1.94 -8.32 -28.73
C PRO A 204 -1.86 -9.10 -27.41
N MET A 205 -0.80 -8.94 -26.62
CA MET A 205 -0.68 -9.67 -25.36
C MET A 205 -1.62 -9.15 -24.26
N ASN A 206 -2.04 -7.90 -24.32
CA ASN A 206 -3.14 -7.43 -23.49
C ASN A 206 -4.46 -8.12 -23.86
N THR A 207 -4.72 -8.37 -25.15
CA THR A 207 -5.88 -9.16 -25.59
C THR A 207 -5.86 -10.59 -25.04
N VAL A 208 -4.69 -11.25 -24.98
CA VAL A 208 -4.56 -12.57 -24.32
C VAL A 208 -4.95 -12.48 -22.84
N SER A 209 -4.54 -11.40 -22.17
CA SER A 209 -4.86 -11.17 -20.74
C SER A 209 -6.36 -10.97 -20.54
N LEU A 210 -6.98 -10.15 -21.39
CA LEU A 210 -8.42 -9.91 -21.39
C LEU A 210 -9.19 -11.22 -21.62
N MET A 211 -8.84 -11.99 -22.66
CA MET A 211 -9.52 -13.25 -22.97
C MET A 211 -9.35 -14.31 -21.87
N HIS A 212 -8.15 -14.42 -21.28
CA HIS A 212 -7.92 -15.26 -20.11
C HIS A 212 -8.84 -14.83 -18.96
N ASN A 213 -8.88 -13.54 -18.64
CA ASN A 213 -9.64 -13.04 -17.51
C ASN A 213 -11.14 -13.22 -17.71
N THR A 214 -11.65 -13.05 -18.93
CA THR A 214 -13.04 -13.37 -19.28
C THR A 214 -13.35 -14.83 -19.03
N HIS A 215 -12.56 -15.76 -19.58
CA HIS A 215 -12.80 -17.20 -19.40
C HIS A 215 -12.62 -17.68 -17.97
N LEU A 216 -11.68 -17.09 -17.22
CA LEU A 216 -11.47 -17.40 -15.81
C LEU A 216 -12.65 -16.95 -14.96
N LYS A 217 -13.15 -15.72 -15.19
CA LYS A 217 -14.35 -15.17 -14.55
C LYS A 217 -15.56 -16.05 -14.85
N GLU A 218 -15.81 -16.40 -16.11
CA GLU A 218 -16.93 -17.29 -16.52
C GLU A 218 -16.90 -18.65 -15.79
N LYS A 219 -15.70 -19.22 -15.57
CA LYS A 219 -15.55 -20.54 -14.92
C LYS A 219 -15.68 -20.50 -13.40
N LEU A 220 -15.25 -19.41 -12.75
CA LEU A 220 -15.13 -19.35 -11.28
C LEU A 220 -16.24 -18.56 -10.57
N GLN A 221 -17.08 -17.83 -11.31
CA GLN A 221 -18.12 -16.94 -10.75
C GLN A 221 -19.27 -17.62 -9.99
N SER A 222 -19.35 -18.94 -9.98
CA SER A 222 -20.49 -19.67 -9.39
C SER A 222 -20.38 -19.95 -7.88
N SER A 223 -19.24 -19.68 -7.24
CA SER A 223 -18.99 -20.09 -5.84
C SER A 223 -18.64 -18.91 -4.92
N ARG A 224 -19.37 -18.78 -3.80
CA ARG A 224 -19.09 -17.82 -2.71
C ARG A 224 -17.76 -18.08 -2.00
N SER A 225 -17.19 -19.26 -2.18
CA SER A 225 -15.88 -19.65 -1.63
C SER A 225 -14.70 -19.15 -2.46
N ILE A 226 -14.94 -18.56 -3.64
CA ILE A 226 -13.88 -18.10 -4.53
C ILE A 226 -13.84 -16.57 -4.55
N LEU A 227 -12.65 -16.00 -4.33
CA LEU A 227 -12.38 -14.57 -4.46
C LEU A 227 -11.44 -14.34 -5.64
N LEU A 228 -11.86 -13.49 -6.59
CA LEU A 228 -11.00 -13.07 -7.70
C LEU A 228 -10.26 -11.79 -7.34
N LEU A 229 -8.92 -11.84 -7.37
CA LEU A 229 -8.08 -10.66 -7.21
C LEU A 229 -7.84 -10.02 -8.59
N ASP A 230 -8.40 -8.82 -8.82
CA ASP A 230 -8.34 -8.15 -10.13
C ASP A 230 -7.01 -7.44 -10.39
N MET A 231 -6.03 -8.22 -10.82
CA MET A 231 -4.69 -7.75 -11.17
C MET A 231 -4.66 -6.95 -12.48
N GLU A 232 -5.62 -7.15 -13.38
CA GLU A 232 -5.68 -6.43 -14.65
C GLU A 232 -5.91 -4.94 -14.39
N THR A 233 -6.93 -4.65 -13.58
CA THR A 233 -7.30 -3.29 -13.21
C THR A 233 -6.22 -2.67 -12.32
N SER A 234 -5.77 -3.37 -11.28
CA SER A 234 -4.72 -2.86 -10.37
C SER A 234 -3.44 -2.46 -11.13
N PHE A 235 -2.97 -3.29 -12.06
CA PHE A 235 -1.77 -2.98 -12.83
C PHE A 235 -2.00 -1.90 -13.86
N SER A 236 -3.14 -1.91 -14.55
CA SER A 236 -3.46 -0.90 -15.56
C SER A 236 -3.49 0.49 -14.94
N THR A 237 -4.09 0.66 -13.77
CA THR A 237 -4.11 1.92 -13.02
C THR A 237 -2.70 2.40 -12.66
N ILE A 238 -1.82 1.51 -12.20
CA ILE A 238 -0.40 1.86 -11.90
C ILE A 238 0.36 2.28 -13.17
N ILE A 239 0.02 1.68 -14.32
CA ILE A 239 0.68 1.94 -15.60
C ILE A 239 0.21 3.27 -16.20
N THR A 240 -1.10 3.56 -16.15
CA THR A 240 -1.72 4.74 -16.76
C THR A 240 -1.66 5.99 -15.88
N SER A 241 -1.47 5.85 -14.56
CA SER A 241 -1.31 6.97 -13.62
C SER A 241 0.14 7.08 -13.13
N PRO A 242 1.04 7.78 -13.86
CA PRO A 242 2.47 7.83 -13.56
C PRO A 242 2.85 8.65 -12.32
N SER A 243 1.89 9.28 -11.63
CA SER A 243 2.11 10.08 -10.41
C SER A 243 2.60 9.26 -9.22
N GLY A 244 2.39 7.93 -9.23
CA GLY A 244 2.96 7.00 -8.27
C GLY A 244 4.34 6.50 -8.71
N HIS A 245 5.38 7.31 -8.53
CA HIS A 245 6.76 6.83 -8.66
C HIS A 245 7.13 6.02 -7.41
N VAL A 246 6.84 4.72 -7.41
CA VAL A 246 7.32 3.81 -6.37
C VAL A 246 8.48 3.00 -6.95
N GLU A 247 9.71 3.38 -6.60
CA GLU A 247 10.89 2.57 -6.86
C GLU A 247 11.01 1.50 -5.77
N CYS A 248 11.05 0.21 -6.14
CA CYS A 248 11.67 -0.79 -5.27
C CYS A 248 13.16 -0.48 -5.18
N ARG A 249 13.62 0.16 -4.09
CA ARG A 249 15.04 0.18 -3.76
C ARG A 249 15.42 -1.16 -3.14
N ARG A 250 16.49 -1.75 -3.65
CA ARG A 250 17.18 -2.89 -3.02
C ARG A 250 17.50 -2.52 -1.56
N HIS A 251 17.12 -3.37 -0.61
CA HIS A 251 17.80 -3.42 0.67
C HIS A 251 19.28 -3.71 0.37
N GLY A 252 20.17 -2.80 0.79
CA GLY A 252 21.57 -2.84 0.38
C GLY A 252 22.27 -4.12 0.81
N ASP A 253 22.83 -4.85 -0.16
CA ASP A 253 23.92 -5.77 0.12
C ASP A 253 25.23 -4.96 0.08
N SER A 254 25.97 -5.02 1.17
CA SER A 254 27.19 -4.26 1.37
C SER A 254 28.31 -4.90 0.56
N GLY A 255 28.46 -4.54 -0.71
CA GLY A 255 29.43 -5.20 -1.57
C GLY A 255 29.61 -4.58 -2.96
N GLY A 256 29.92 -3.28 -3.03
CA GLY A 256 30.38 -2.66 -4.26
C GLY A 256 30.03 -1.19 -4.36
N ALA A 257 31.05 -0.34 -4.47
CA ALA A 257 30.93 1.11 -4.57
C ALA A 257 30.21 1.56 -5.87
N SER A 258 28.89 1.52 -5.85
CA SER A 258 28.05 2.45 -6.61
C SER A 258 27.48 3.44 -5.59
N LYS A 259 27.63 4.75 -5.80
CA LYS A 259 27.10 5.79 -4.91
C LYS A 259 25.56 5.69 -4.88
N THR A 260 25.03 4.83 -4.01
CA THR A 260 23.61 4.75 -3.72
C THR A 260 23.15 6.08 -3.16
N LYS A 261 22.21 6.73 -3.84
CA LYS A 261 21.60 7.98 -3.39
C LYS A 261 20.98 7.75 -2.00
N GLN A 262 21.57 8.36 -0.99
CA GLN A 262 21.14 8.23 0.41
C GLN A 262 20.14 9.34 0.70
N TYR A 263 18.88 8.97 0.93
CA TYR A 263 17.84 9.92 1.30
C TYR A 263 17.99 10.32 2.77
N LYS A 264 17.51 11.52 3.08
CA LYS A 264 17.34 11.98 4.46
C LYS A 264 15.85 11.95 4.80
N LEU A 265 15.50 11.56 6.01
CA LEU A 265 14.14 11.54 6.52
C LEU A 265 14.05 12.42 7.76
N PHE A 266 13.16 13.40 7.72
CA PHE A 266 12.82 14.25 8.87
C PHE A 266 11.36 14.03 9.21
N VAL A 267 11.08 13.65 10.45
CA VAL A 267 9.73 13.21 10.84
C VAL A 267 9.14 14.22 11.81
N PHE A 268 7.92 14.64 11.57
CA PHE A 268 7.14 15.56 12.38
C PHE A 268 5.75 14.94 12.57
N GLY A 269 5.12 15.17 13.72
CA GLY A 269 3.85 14.51 13.98
C GLY A 269 3.54 14.25 15.43
N ASP A 270 2.62 13.31 15.62
CA ASP A 270 2.18 12.82 16.91
C ASP A 270 2.55 11.32 17.12
N SER A 271 1.71 10.61 17.87
CA SER A 271 1.83 9.17 18.11
C SER A 271 1.87 8.29 16.85
N PHE A 272 1.40 8.76 15.70
CA PHE A 272 1.48 7.99 14.44
C PHE A 272 2.92 7.76 13.96
N ALA A 273 3.85 8.61 14.39
CA ALA A 273 5.22 8.58 13.91
C ALA A 273 6.29 8.65 15.02
N ASP A 274 5.90 8.89 16.28
CA ASP A 274 6.81 8.92 17.42
C ASP A 274 7.49 7.55 17.66
N ASN A 275 8.82 7.55 17.69
CA ASN A 275 9.66 6.39 17.96
C ASN A 275 10.46 6.49 19.28
N GLY A 276 10.04 7.35 20.20
CA GLY A 276 10.60 7.45 21.54
C GLY A 276 10.94 8.87 22.01
N ASN A 277 10.38 9.90 21.38
CA ASN A 277 10.46 11.27 21.85
C ASN A 277 9.57 11.51 23.07
N TYR A 278 8.38 10.92 23.20
CA TYR A 278 7.62 11.09 24.45
C TYR A 278 8.42 10.50 25.65
N PRO A 279 8.60 11.24 26.76
CA PRO A 279 9.51 10.81 27.82
C PRO A 279 8.99 9.56 28.53
N LEU A 280 9.93 8.71 28.95
CA LEU A 280 9.64 7.62 29.88
C LEU A 280 9.32 8.23 31.25
N ALA A 281 8.16 7.86 31.80
CA ALA A 281 7.71 8.18 33.15
C ALA A 281 6.69 7.12 33.59
N ASP A 282 6.26 7.15 34.85
CA ASP A 282 5.33 6.18 35.42
C ASP A 282 4.11 5.92 34.52
N LEU A 283 3.64 4.67 34.52
CA LEU A 283 2.58 4.20 33.64
C LEU A 283 1.31 5.07 33.76
N ALA A 284 0.99 5.74 32.67
CA ALA A 284 -0.16 6.60 32.49
C ALA A 284 -0.64 6.53 31.03
N VAL A 285 -1.80 7.14 30.75
CA VAL A 285 -2.39 7.16 29.40
C VAL A 285 -1.42 7.71 28.34
N ASP A 286 -0.61 8.70 28.73
CA ASP A 286 0.33 9.36 27.81
C ASP A 286 1.71 8.68 27.75
N THR A 287 2.08 7.87 28.75
CA THR A 287 3.39 7.19 28.84
C THR A 287 3.32 5.70 28.49
N ARG A 288 2.12 5.15 28.24
CA ARG A 288 1.88 3.75 27.85
C ARG A 288 2.75 3.26 26.70
N ALA A 289 3.23 4.19 25.88
CA ALA A 289 4.40 4.11 24.98
C ALA A 289 5.50 3.12 25.38
N TRP A 290 5.79 3.14 26.68
CA TRP A 290 6.94 2.53 27.32
C TRP A 290 6.62 1.27 28.13
N TYR A 291 5.38 0.78 28.04
CA TYR A 291 4.91 -0.35 28.83
C TYR A 291 4.16 -1.36 27.96
N TYR A 292 4.21 -2.63 28.35
CA TYR A 292 3.41 -3.68 27.74
C TYR A 292 1.92 -3.26 27.68
N PRO A 293 1.19 -3.52 26.58
CA PRO A 293 1.54 -4.35 25.42
C PRO A 293 2.25 -3.62 24.27
N TYR A 294 2.68 -2.36 24.44
CA TYR A 294 3.40 -1.66 23.38
C TYR A 294 4.74 -2.36 23.08
N GLY A 295 5.10 -2.45 21.79
CA GLY A 295 6.29 -3.16 21.32
C GLY A 295 6.22 -4.69 21.35
N SER A 296 5.10 -5.31 21.76
CA SER A 296 4.95 -6.77 21.85
C SER A 296 5.09 -7.52 20.51
N SER A 297 4.81 -6.88 19.37
CA SER A 297 4.97 -7.44 18.03
C SER A 297 6.28 -7.02 17.34
N ASP A 298 7.11 -6.21 18.00
CA ASP A 298 8.39 -5.72 17.49
C ASP A 298 9.57 -6.57 17.97
N TYR A 299 9.74 -7.73 17.34
CA TYR A 299 10.84 -8.65 17.66
C TYR A 299 12.23 -8.09 17.34
N ASP A 300 12.32 -7.14 16.40
CA ASP A 300 13.58 -6.44 16.08
C ASP A 300 14.03 -5.58 17.28
N HIS A 301 13.09 -5.12 18.10
CA HIS A 301 13.33 -4.45 19.39
C HIS A 301 13.02 -5.36 20.61
N GLY A 302 13.17 -6.68 20.44
CA GLY A 302 13.10 -7.64 21.54
C GLY A 302 11.70 -7.85 22.12
N ALA A 303 10.64 -7.59 21.33
CA ALA A 303 9.24 -7.68 21.76
C ALA A 303 8.95 -6.83 23.01
N SER A 304 9.56 -5.64 23.07
CA SER A 304 9.56 -4.77 24.24
C SER A 304 9.17 -3.34 23.87
N ALA A 305 8.54 -2.66 24.83
CA ALA A 305 8.06 -1.30 24.63
C ALA A 305 9.22 -0.34 24.33
N SER A 306 9.14 0.33 23.17
CA SER A 306 10.21 1.19 22.65
C SER A 306 9.84 2.67 22.61
N GLY A 307 8.70 3.07 23.19
CA GLY A 307 8.16 4.44 23.07
C GLY A 307 7.34 4.69 21.83
N ARG A 308 7.15 3.66 20.99
CA ARG A 308 6.26 3.68 19.83
C ARG A 308 4.83 3.42 20.28
N PHE A 309 3.88 4.26 19.88
CA PHE A 309 2.45 4.11 20.24
C PHE A 309 1.73 3.04 19.39
N SER A 310 2.39 1.90 19.22
CA SER A 310 1.89 0.70 18.56
C SER A 310 2.38 -0.55 19.31
N ASP A 311 1.75 -1.69 19.07
CA ASP A 311 2.31 -2.98 19.49
C ASP A 311 3.63 -3.28 18.75
N GLY A 312 3.98 -2.54 17.70
CA GLY A 312 5.33 -2.55 17.14
C GLY A 312 5.74 -1.28 16.41
N MET A 313 6.17 -1.41 15.15
CA MET A 313 6.61 -0.28 14.32
C MET A 313 5.49 0.73 14.05
N VAL A 314 5.88 1.99 13.84
CA VAL A 314 4.99 3.11 13.50
C VAL A 314 5.28 3.62 12.10
N GLN A 315 4.46 4.55 11.58
CA GLN A 315 4.50 4.99 10.18
C GLN A 315 5.90 5.45 9.73
N SER A 316 6.64 6.11 10.61
CA SER A 316 7.98 6.60 10.32
C SER A 316 9.00 5.47 10.08
N ASP A 317 8.81 4.29 10.69
CA ASP A 317 9.66 3.12 10.44
C ASP A 317 9.38 2.51 9.07
N PHE A 318 8.10 2.42 8.68
CA PHE A 318 7.73 1.92 7.36
C PHE A 318 8.22 2.84 6.25
N LEU A 319 8.12 4.16 6.41
CA LEU A 319 8.68 5.11 5.47
C LEU A 319 10.21 5.00 5.39
N ALA A 320 10.89 4.76 6.51
CA ALA A 320 12.33 4.54 6.51
C ALA A 320 12.72 3.29 5.71
N ARG A 321 11.96 2.20 5.82
CA ARG A 321 12.14 0.98 5.01
C ARG A 321 11.99 1.25 3.52
N ILE A 322 10.99 2.04 3.14
CA ILE A 322 10.82 2.48 1.74
C ILE A 322 12.03 3.29 1.25
N LEU A 323 12.64 4.09 2.13
CA LEU A 323 13.85 4.88 1.83
C LEU A 323 15.17 4.09 1.94
N GLY A 324 15.10 2.79 2.24
CA GLY A 324 16.25 1.89 2.29
C GLY A 324 16.98 1.83 3.63
N LYS A 325 16.27 2.08 4.74
CA LYS A 325 16.77 1.93 6.12
C LYS A 325 15.90 0.98 6.92
N ASP A 326 16.48 0.28 7.89
CA ASP A 326 15.72 -0.71 8.67
C ASP A 326 14.63 -0.06 9.55
N LEU A 327 14.90 1.15 10.07
CA LEU A 327 14.10 1.85 11.07
C LEU A 327 14.08 3.37 10.87
N SER A 328 13.09 4.01 11.50
CA SER A 328 12.95 5.47 11.57
C SER A 328 14.24 6.13 12.11
N PRO A 329 14.59 7.35 11.66
CA PRO A 329 15.72 8.08 12.22
C PRO A 329 15.58 8.25 13.74
N PRO A 330 16.68 8.40 14.49
CA PRO A 330 16.61 8.52 15.94
C PRO A 330 15.69 9.64 16.42
N ALA A 331 14.98 9.37 17.52
CA ALA A 331 14.21 10.37 18.26
C ALA A 331 15.12 11.52 18.72
N GLU A 332 14.74 12.76 18.45
CA GLU A 332 15.48 13.98 18.84
C GLU A 332 15.84 14.01 20.32
N ARG A 333 14.91 13.63 21.21
CA ARG A 333 15.13 13.63 22.67
C ARG A 333 16.13 12.56 23.14
N ARG A 334 16.36 11.51 22.35
CA ARG A 334 17.23 10.37 22.69
C ARG A 334 18.63 10.48 22.10
N ARG A 335 19.01 11.66 21.62
CA ARG A 335 20.30 11.89 21.00
C ARG A 335 21.42 11.71 22.04
N GLU A 336 22.24 10.68 21.87
CA GLU A 336 23.55 10.64 22.52
C GLU A 336 24.37 11.84 22.02
N GLN A 337 25.04 12.51 22.95
CA GLN A 337 25.67 13.83 22.80
C GLN A 337 26.24 14.08 21.38
N GLU A 338 25.62 15.03 20.68
CA GLU A 338 26.11 15.66 19.44
C GLU A 338 26.16 14.85 18.12
N ALA A 339 25.82 13.56 18.09
CA ALA A 339 25.78 12.79 16.83
C ALA A 339 24.46 12.96 16.06
N VAL A 340 24.47 13.51 14.83
CA VAL A 340 23.29 13.50 13.92
C VAL A 340 23.43 12.26 13.07
N ASP A 341 22.39 11.41 13.06
CA ASP A 341 22.34 10.31 12.11
C ASP A 341 22.28 10.91 10.68
N PRO A 342 23.18 10.52 9.75
CA PRO A 342 23.15 11.00 8.38
C PRO A 342 21.83 10.75 7.65
N PHE A 343 21.03 9.79 8.13
CA PHE A 343 19.68 9.52 7.65
C PHE A 343 18.66 10.56 8.09
N GLY A 344 18.87 11.30 9.18
CA GLY A 344 18.00 12.39 9.60
C GLY A 344 17.56 12.27 11.06
N MET A 345 16.35 12.75 11.37
CA MET A 345 15.90 12.87 12.76
C MET A 345 14.37 12.83 12.87
N ASN A 346 13.88 12.23 13.96
CA ASN A 346 12.47 12.20 14.28
C ASN A 346 12.14 13.24 15.37
N PHE A 347 11.28 14.19 15.04
CA PHE A 347 10.75 15.24 15.92
C PHE A 347 9.30 14.99 16.35
N ALA A 348 8.63 13.97 15.82
CA ALA A 348 7.26 13.62 16.19
C ALA A 348 7.18 13.21 17.66
N VAL A 349 6.13 13.63 18.36
CA VAL A 349 5.97 13.38 19.79
C VAL A 349 4.54 12.95 20.10
N GLY A 350 4.37 11.81 20.76
CA GLY A 350 3.06 11.30 21.19
C GLY A 350 2.21 12.36 21.89
N GLY A 351 0.96 12.52 21.46
CA GLY A 351 0.03 13.48 22.05
C GLY A 351 0.19 14.94 21.62
N ALA A 352 1.11 15.24 20.69
CA ALA A 352 1.18 16.53 20.02
C ALA A 352 -0.06 16.78 19.16
N GLY A 353 -0.46 18.04 19.03
CA GLY A 353 -1.37 18.52 18.00
C GLY A 353 -0.63 19.44 17.03
N VAL A 354 -1.34 19.84 15.98
CA VAL A 354 -0.85 20.84 15.05
C VAL A 354 -0.90 22.22 15.70
N VAL A 355 -2.05 22.58 16.27
CA VAL A 355 -2.29 23.88 16.91
C VAL A 355 -2.05 23.74 18.42
N GLU A 356 -2.65 22.70 19.01
CA GLU A 356 -2.60 22.44 20.44
C GLU A 356 -1.32 21.70 20.83
N GLY A 357 -0.72 22.08 21.96
CA GLY A 357 0.51 21.46 22.46
C GLY A 357 0.61 21.53 23.98
N MET A 358 1.49 20.71 24.54
CA MET A 358 1.86 20.77 25.96
C MET A 358 3.38 20.65 26.12
N ARG A 359 3.87 20.84 27.34
CA ARG A 359 5.32 20.90 27.62
C ARG A 359 6.06 19.64 27.15
N GLU A 360 5.48 18.47 27.37
CA GLU A 360 6.06 17.16 27.05
C GLU A 360 5.88 16.79 25.57
N ALA A 361 4.78 17.25 24.96
CA ALA A 361 4.36 17.01 23.58
C ALA A 361 4.04 18.35 22.90
N PRO A 362 5.08 19.08 22.44
CA PRO A 362 4.91 20.39 21.85
C PRO A 362 4.24 20.29 20.47
N ASN A 363 3.53 21.35 20.07
CA ASN A 363 2.79 21.39 18.82
C ASN A 363 3.69 21.39 17.58
N PHE A 364 3.08 21.21 16.40
CA PHE A 364 3.79 21.10 15.13
C PHE A 364 4.77 22.26 14.86
N GLY A 365 4.33 23.51 15.04
CA GLY A 365 5.18 24.68 14.83
C GLY A 365 6.45 24.65 15.68
N THR A 366 6.35 24.17 16.93
CA THR A 366 7.52 24.00 17.80
C THR A 366 8.46 22.88 17.30
N GLN A 367 7.93 21.78 16.75
CA GLN A 367 8.74 20.72 16.15
C GLN A 367 9.52 21.25 14.93
N VAL A 368 8.86 22.02 14.06
CA VAL A 368 9.50 22.69 12.90
C VAL A 368 10.56 23.70 13.34
N ASP A 369 10.29 24.49 14.39
CA ASP A 369 11.25 25.46 14.92
C ASP A 369 12.50 24.80 15.52
N LYS A 370 12.34 23.63 16.16
CA LYS A 370 13.49 22.83 16.59
C LYS A 370 14.35 22.41 15.41
N PHE A 371 13.74 21.83 14.38
CA PHE A 371 14.44 21.45 13.15
C PHE A 371 15.18 22.65 12.53
N ARG A 372 14.48 23.77 12.37
CA ARG A 372 15.06 25.04 11.87
C ARG A 372 16.28 25.48 12.69
N LYS A 373 16.20 25.44 14.03
CA LYS A 373 17.33 25.80 14.91
C LYS A 373 18.52 24.87 14.71
N LEU A 374 18.28 23.55 14.59
CA LEU A 374 19.34 22.57 14.35
C LEU A 374 20.01 22.76 12.98
N VAL A 375 19.24 23.10 11.93
CA VAL A 375 19.80 23.45 10.61
C VAL A 375 20.59 24.76 10.66
N LYS A 376 20.06 25.79 11.34
CA LYS A 376 20.75 27.09 11.49
C LYS A 376 22.08 26.97 12.23
N HIS A 377 22.12 26.16 13.29
CA HIS A 377 23.33 25.91 14.08
C HIS A 377 24.29 24.91 13.42
N GLY A 378 23.94 24.34 12.25
CA GLY A 378 24.78 23.39 11.53
C GLY A 378 24.88 22.01 12.18
N ILE A 379 24.03 21.71 13.16
CA ILE A 379 23.91 20.37 13.74
C ILE A 379 23.32 19.43 12.68
N ILE A 380 22.21 19.84 12.05
CA ILE A 380 21.73 19.23 10.82
C ILE A 380 22.40 19.96 9.65
N ASN A 381 22.98 19.21 8.72
CA ASN A 381 23.63 19.77 7.54
C ASN A 381 22.63 20.59 6.72
N LYS A 382 23.03 21.80 6.31
CA LYS A 382 22.24 22.70 5.45
C LYS A 382 22.01 22.13 4.04
N ASP A 383 22.83 21.17 3.61
CA ASP A 383 22.56 20.42 2.38
C ASP A 383 21.44 19.40 2.61
N LEU A 384 20.20 19.88 2.47
CA LEU A 384 18.99 19.07 2.57
C LEU A 384 18.57 18.44 1.24
N LYS A 385 19.47 18.35 0.25
CA LYS A 385 19.18 17.58 -0.97
C LYS A 385 18.82 16.14 -0.63
N ASP A 386 17.88 15.62 -1.43
CA ASP A 386 17.35 14.25 -1.32
C ASP A 386 16.71 13.96 0.03
N SER A 387 16.09 14.97 0.63
CA SER A 387 15.35 14.83 1.88
C SER A 387 13.85 14.67 1.64
N VAL A 388 13.25 13.87 2.51
CA VAL A 388 11.82 13.68 2.67
C VAL A 388 11.46 14.16 4.07
N ALA A 389 10.48 15.05 4.19
CA ALA A 389 9.81 15.29 5.46
C ALA A 389 8.51 14.49 5.53
N LEU A 390 8.24 13.83 6.64
CA LEU A 390 6.95 13.22 6.96
C LEU A 390 6.24 14.11 7.98
N ILE A 391 5.00 14.51 7.70
CA ILE A 391 4.10 15.22 8.62
C ILE A 391 2.93 14.28 8.92
N ALA A 392 2.98 13.62 10.08
CA ALA A 392 2.09 12.54 10.48
C ALA A 392 1.28 12.90 11.72
N PHE A 393 0.11 13.50 11.52
CA PHE A 393 -0.82 13.83 12.59
C PHE A 393 -2.10 13.03 12.47
N SER A 394 -2.43 12.30 13.53
CA SER A 394 -3.71 11.59 13.67
C SER A 394 -4.90 12.53 13.87
N GLY A 395 -4.63 13.79 14.25
CA GLY A 395 -5.60 14.81 14.64
C GLY A 395 -6.32 14.54 15.96
N LYS A 396 -5.95 13.49 16.70
CA LYS A 396 -6.55 13.18 18.01
C LYS A 396 -6.54 14.39 18.95
N ARG A 397 -5.44 15.16 18.99
CA ARG A 397 -5.27 16.28 19.92
C ARG A 397 -6.13 17.49 19.53
N ASP A 398 -6.03 17.94 18.28
CA ASP A 398 -6.75 19.13 17.81
C ASP A 398 -8.26 18.89 17.74
N TYR A 399 -8.68 17.69 17.33
CA TYR A 399 -10.08 17.33 17.14
C TYR A 399 -10.71 16.60 18.34
N ALA A 400 -10.06 16.57 19.50
CA ALA A 400 -10.56 15.85 20.69
C ALA A 400 -11.97 16.27 21.14
N ARG A 401 -12.40 17.49 20.81
CA ARG A 401 -13.64 18.12 21.29
C ARG A 401 -14.69 18.35 20.20
N VAL A 402 -14.51 17.79 19.00
CA VAL A 402 -15.43 18.01 17.86
C VAL A 402 -16.87 17.61 18.16
N GLY A 403 -17.09 16.59 19.00
CA GLY A 403 -18.45 16.14 19.38
C GLY A 403 -19.25 17.16 20.19
N SER A 404 -18.67 18.28 20.59
CA SER A 404 -19.36 19.37 21.29
C SER A 404 -19.37 20.68 20.49
N MET A 405 -18.94 20.66 19.22
CA MET A 405 -18.81 21.84 18.36
C MET A 405 -19.93 21.91 17.32
N THR A 406 -20.24 23.12 16.85
CA THR A 406 -21.08 23.33 15.67
C THR A 406 -20.27 23.11 14.38
N ASN A 407 -20.95 22.85 13.25
CA ASN A 407 -20.26 22.69 11.96
C ASN A 407 -19.38 23.90 11.59
N ALA A 408 -19.82 25.12 11.90
CA ALA A 408 -19.02 26.32 11.67
C ALA A 408 -17.75 26.37 12.54
N GLN A 409 -17.82 25.89 13.78
CA GLN A 409 -16.66 25.78 14.66
C GLN A 409 -15.69 24.69 14.18
N ILE A 410 -16.23 23.56 13.71
CA ILE A 410 -15.43 22.47 13.12
C ILE A 410 -14.71 22.96 11.87
N ASP A 411 -15.40 23.67 10.98
CA ASP A 411 -14.81 24.24 9.77
C ASP A 411 -13.70 25.26 10.09
N ALA A 412 -13.96 26.19 11.00
CA ALA A 412 -12.95 27.17 11.43
C ALA A 412 -11.72 26.50 12.07
N LEU A 413 -11.91 25.45 12.87
CA LEU A 413 -10.82 24.66 13.42
C LEU A 413 -10.05 23.93 12.31
N ALA A 414 -10.75 23.32 11.35
CA ALA A 414 -10.14 22.66 10.20
C ALA A 414 -9.31 23.61 9.34
N GLN A 415 -9.82 24.82 9.07
CA GLN A 415 -9.06 25.85 8.39
C GLN A 415 -7.80 26.23 9.18
N LYS A 416 -7.91 26.43 10.49
CA LYS A 416 -6.77 26.79 11.35
C LYS A 416 -5.69 25.69 11.35
N VAL A 417 -6.08 24.44 11.61
CA VAL A 417 -5.15 23.29 11.63
C VAL A 417 -4.45 23.14 10.27
N THR A 418 -5.20 23.17 9.17
CA THR A 418 -4.61 22.99 7.84
C THR A 418 -3.75 24.18 7.39
N SER A 419 -4.02 25.40 7.88
CA SER A 419 -3.12 26.54 7.66
C SER A 419 -1.79 26.36 8.38
N GLU A 420 -1.79 25.94 9.64
CA GLU A 420 -0.54 25.67 10.38
C GLU A 420 0.27 24.52 9.73
N ILE A 421 -0.40 23.49 9.20
CA ILE A 421 0.28 22.45 8.40
C ILE A 421 0.92 23.09 7.16
N ALA A 422 0.18 23.88 6.39
CA ALA A 422 0.67 24.53 5.18
C ALA A 422 1.86 25.47 5.46
N ASP A 423 1.78 26.27 6.53
CA ASP A 423 2.86 27.15 6.95
C ASP A 423 4.11 26.35 7.34
N GLY A 424 3.96 25.22 8.03
CA GLY A 424 5.11 24.35 8.34
C GLY A 424 5.69 23.67 7.10
N VAL A 425 4.87 23.24 6.15
CA VAL A 425 5.32 22.71 4.85
C VAL A 425 6.15 23.75 4.11
N GLU A 426 5.66 24.99 4.00
CA GLU A 426 6.39 26.09 3.37
C GLU A 426 7.75 26.33 4.04
N GLN A 427 7.77 26.41 5.37
CA GLN A 427 9.01 26.60 6.14
C GLN A 427 10.03 25.47 5.93
N LEU A 428 9.58 24.21 5.80
CA LEU A 428 10.46 23.07 5.52
C LEU A 428 11.05 23.16 4.11
N LEU A 429 10.22 23.51 3.11
CA LEU A 429 10.67 23.70 1.73
C LEU A 429 11.66 24.86 1.62
N GLU A 430 11.41 25.99 2.29
CA GLU A 430 12.31 27.15 2.35
C GLU A 430 13.67 26.81 2.97
N LEU A 431 13.70 25.90 3.95
CA LEU A 431 14.96 25.40 4.53
C LEU A 431 15.74 24.49 3.58
N GLY A 432 15.12 24.03 2.49
CA GLY A 432 15.73 23.18 1.47
C GLY A 432 15.29 21.73 1.50
N VAL A 433 14.25 21.37 2.29
CA VAL A 433 13.65 20.03 2.22
C VAL A 433 13.10 19.81 0.82
N THR A 434 13.43 18.68 0.20
CA THR A 434 13.11 18.50 -1.23
C THR A 434 11.72 17.95 -1.48
N LYS A 435 11.22 17.06 -0.63
CA LYS A 435 9.89 16.45 -0.73
C LYS A 435 9.22 16.42 0.63
N VAL A 436 7.92 16.66 0.68
CA VAL A 436 7.13 16.61 1.92
C VAL A 436 5.94 15.68 1.73
N LEU A 437 5.83 14.66 2.57
CA LEU A 437 4.69 13.76 2.65
C LEU A 437 3.82 14.17 3.83
N VAL A 438 2.55 14.46 3.58
CA VAL A 438 1.59 14.96 4.57
C VAL A 438 0.43 13.97 4.68
N ASP A 439 0.12 13.56 5.90
CA ASP A 439 -1.06 12.75 6.14
C ASP A 439 -2.33 13.60 6.00
N ALA A 440 -3.25 13.14 5.14
CA ALA A 440 -4.63 13.54 5.25
C ALA A 440 -5.25 12.87 6.49
N LEU A 441 -6.21 13.53 7.11
CA LEU A 441 -6.81 13.05 8.34
C LEU A 441 -7.55 11.71 8.11
N PRO A 442 -7.36 10.69 8.97
CA PRO A 442 -8.13 9.45 8.90
C PRO A 442 -9.62 9.70 9.23
N PRO A 443 -10.51 8.73 8.98
CA PRO A 443 -11.92 8.87 9.33
C PRO A 443 -12.06 8.84 10.86
N LEU A 444 -12.06 10.02 11.49
CA LEU A 444 -11.99 10.15 12.95
C LEU A 444 -13.14 9.43 13.64
N GLY A 445 -14.33 9.43 13.02
CA GLY A 445 -15.49 8.71 13.54
C GLY A 445 -15.32 7.19 13.62
N CYS A 446 -14.41 6.59 12.85
CA CYS A 446 -14.05 5.17 12.96
C CYS A 446 -13.11 4.88 14.16
N THR A 447 -12.50 5.90 14.77
CA THR A 447 -11.56 5.67 15.88
C THR A 447 -12.30 5.14 17.10
N PRO A 448 -11.75 4.17 17.87
CA PRO A 448 -12.41 3.62 19.05
C PRO A 448 -12.85 4.66 20.08
N TRP A 449 -12.19 5.83 20.12
CA TRP A 449 -12.57 6.92 21.00
C TRP A 449 -13.91 7.57 20.61
N LEU A 450 -14.11 7.80 19.31
CA LEU A 450 -15.30 8.49 18.78
C LEU A 450 -16.44 7.54 18.41
N SER A 451 -16.15 6.26 18.10
CA SER A 451 -17.17 5.25 17.83
C SER A 451 -17.71 4.56 19.09
N ARG A 452 -17.07 4.74 20.26
CA ARG A 452 -17.54 4.18 21.54
C ARG A 452 -19.01 4.52 21.89
N PRO A 453 -19.52 5.75 21.70
CA PRO A 453 -20.93 6.07 22.00
C PRO A 453 -21.94 5.32 21.12
N VAL A 454 -21.52 4.85 19.94
CA VAL A 454 -22.32 4.06 19.00
C VAL A 454 -21.95 2.56 19.04
N ASP A 455 -21.38 2.11 20.15
CA ASP A 455 -20.96 0.72 20.40
C ASP A 455 -20.08 0.14 19.28
N TYR A 456 -19.23 0.98 18.69
CA TYR A 456 -18.33 0.61 17.58
C TYR A 456 -19.05 0.12 16.32
N GLY A 457 -20.39 0.22 16.26
CA GLY A 457 -21.22 -0.31 15.18
C GLY A 457 -21.28 0.56 13.92
N SER A 458 -20.79 1.80 13.99
CA SER A 458 -20.64 2.67 12.83
C SER A 458 -19.42 3.59 12.98
N CYS A 459 -18.88 3.98 11.83
CA CYS A 459 -17.85 5.00 11.71
C CYS A 459 -18.40 6.43 11.78
N ASP A 460 -19.72 6.60 11.89
CA ASP A 460 -20.35 7.90 11.76
C ASP A 460 -20.99 8.35 13.06
N GLY A 461 -20.32 9.34 13.67
CA GLY A 461 -20.80 10.11 14.80
C GLY A 461 -21.14 11.55 14.42
N ASN A 462 -21.49 11.84 13.16
CA ASN A 462 -21.89 13.17 12.68
C ASN A 462 -20.72 14.18 12.50
N HIS A 463 -19.49 13.71 12.29
CA HIS A 463 -18.31 14.57 12.25
C HIS A 463 -17.81 14.85 10.82
N GLN A 464 -18.23 15.99 10.25
CA GLN A 464 -17.66 16.54 9.00
C GLN A 464 -16.19 16.95 9.12
N ALA A 465 -15.60 16.86 10.32
CA ALA A 465 -14.23 17.30 10.62
C ALA A 465 -13.18 16.70 9.69
N THR A 466 -13.21 15.38 9.44
CA THR A 466 -12.28 14.74 8.51
C THR A 466 -12.43 15.27 7.09
N SER A 467 -13.67 15.36 6.58
CA SER A 467 -13.91 15.82 5.21
C SER A 467 -13.50 17.28 5.03
N LEU A 468 -13.91 18.17 5.94
CA LEU A 468 -13.55 19.60 5.91
C LEU A 468 -12.04 19.80 6.05
N HIS A 469 -11.38 19.10 6.98
CA HIS A 469 -9.91 19.15 7.09
C HIS A 469 -9.26 18.73 5.78
N ASN A 470 -9.62 17.58 5.23
CA ASN A 470 -8.95 17.05 4.04
C ASN A 470 -9.19 17.93 2.82
N GLU A 471 -10.37 18.54 2.68
CA GLU A 471 -10.69 19.51 1.63
C GLU A 471 -9.83 20.78 1.75
N HIS A 472 -9.76 21.39 2.93
CA HIS A 472 -8.92 22.57 3.18
C HIS A 472 -7.44 22.28 2.99
N LEU A 473 -6.98 21.10 3.41
CA LEU A 473 -5.59 20.67 3.25
C LEU A 473 -5.24 20.52 1.76
N LEU A 474 -6.15 19.92 0.99
CA LEU A 474 -6.01 19.70 -0.45
C LEU A 474 -5.88 21.03 -1.22
N ASP A 475 -6.76 22.02 -0.95
CA ASP A 475 -6.70 23.33 -1.63
C ASP A 475 -5.40 24.10 -1.34
N LYS A 476 -4.87 23.95 -0.12
CA LYS A 476 -3.64 24.62 0.32
C LYS A 476 -2.39 23.98 -0.26
N LEU A 477 -2.34 22.65 -0.37
CA LEU A 477 -1.08 21.92 -0.65
C LEU A 477 -0.92 21.39 -2.08
N LEU A 478 -2.00 21.09 -2.81
CA LEU A 478 -1.90 20.44 -4.15
C LEU A 478 -1.18 21.26 -5.22
N LYS A 479 -1.02 22.56 -5.03
CA LYS A 479 -0.39 23.44 -6.01
C LYS A 479 1.14 23.26 -6.05
N ASN A 480 1.71 22.48 -5.14
CA ASN A 480 3.16 22.30 -5.02
C ASN A 480 3.60 20.85 -5.33
N GLU A 481 4.34 20.67 -6.43
CA GLU A 481 4.85 19.36 -6.90
C GLU A 481 5.86 18.69 -5.94
N ALA A 482 6.35 19.42 -4.94
CA ALA A 482 7.20 18.87 -3.88
C ALA A 482 6.38 18.20 -2.76
N VAL A 483 5.06 18.42 -2.71
CA VAL A 483 4.18 17.94 -1.65
C VAL A 483 3.37 16.75 -2.13
N PHE A 484 3.33 15.70 -1.31
CA PHE A 484 2.53 14.51 -1.52
C PHE A 484 1.57 14.36 -0.36
N MET A 485 0.32 13.99 -0.65
CA MET A 485 -0.65 13.70 0.40
C MET A 485 -0.89 12.19 0.49
N LEU A 486 -0.89 11.67 1.72
CA LEU A 486 -1.28 10.30 2.01
C LEU A 486 -2.75 10.29 2.44
N ASP A 487 -3.63 9.76 1.60
CA ASP A 487 -5.08 9.71 1.86
C ASP A 487 -5.43 8.60 2.85
N LEU A 488 -5.24 8.88 4.15
CA LEU A 488 -5.62 7.96 5.21
C LEU A 488 -7.15 7.80 5.31
N LYS A 489 -7.95 8.75 4.84
CA LYS A 489 -9.42 8.61 4.90
C LYS A 489 -9.86 7.40 4.08
N THR A 490 -9.43 7.33 2.83
CA THR A 490 -9.78 6.23 1.93
C THR A 490 -9.18 4.91 2.43
N VAL A 491 -7.88 4.90 2.74
CA VAL A 491 -7.20 3.68 3.21
C VAL A 491 -7.91 3.06 4.41
N PHE A 492 -8.25 3.85 5.44
CA PHE A 492 -8.91 3.31 6.63
C PHE A 492 -10.38 2.97 6.39
N THR A 493 -11.08 3.70 5.51
CA THR A 493 -12.49 3.42 5.18
C THR A 493 -12.63 2.07 4.48
N ASP A 494 -11.73 1.77 3.54
CA ASP A 494 -11.73 0.49 2.81
C ASP A 494 -11.54 -0.70 3.75
N PHE A 495 -10.73 -0.54 4.81
CA PHE A 495 -10.55 -1.57 5.82
C PHE A 495 -11.70 -1.67 6.83
N ALA A 496 -12.23 -0.53 7.29
CA ALA A 496 -13.24 -0.49 8.34
C ALA A 496 -14.66 -0.77 7.85
N MET A 497 -14.95 -0.49 6.58
CA MET A 497 -16.30 -0.60 5.99
C MET A 497 -16.26 -1.25 4.60
N PRO A 498 -15.90 -2.56 4.51
CA PRO A 498 -15.73 -3.25 3.23
C PRO A 498 -17.03 -3.41 2.41
N ASP A 499 -18.20 -3.25 3.05
CA ASP A 499 -19.53 -3.35 2.42
C ASP A 499 -20.13 -2.00 1.99
N ASN A 500 -19.41 -0.88 2.17
CA ASN A 500 -19.89 0.44 1.74
C ASN A 500 -19.84 0.54 0.21
N PRO A 501 -20.97 0.83 -0.49
CA PRO A 501 -20.96 1.03 -1.95
C PRO A 501 -20.09 2.20 -2.42
N ASP A 502 -19.71 3.12 -1.53
CA ASP A 502 -18.74 4.20 -1.80
C ASP A 502 -17.27 3.78 -1.56
N ALA A 503 -17.00 2.57 -1.04
CA ALA A 503 -15.66 2.01 -0.84
C ALA A 503 -15.12 1.26 -2.07
N GLY A 504 -15.84 1.29 -3.19
CA GLY A 504 -15.25 1.07 -4.51
C GLY A 504 -14.64 2.38 -5.01
N LEU A 505 -13.50 2.33 -5.69
CA LEU A 505 -12.89 3.45 -6.44
C LEU A 505 -13.95 4.26 -7.23
N ALA A 506 -14.57 5.23 -6.57
CA ALA A 506 -15.41 6.24 -7.18
C ALA A 506 -14.54 7.47 -7.35
N VAL A 507 -14.03 7.66 -8.58
CA VAL A 507 -13.76 9.00 -9.06
C VAL A 507 -15.12 9.67 -9.19
N GLN A 508 -15.63 10.22 -8.09
CA GLN A 508 -16.85 11.02 -8.11
C GLN A 508 -16.42 12.42 -8.55
N GLU A 509 -16.82 12.79 -9.76
CA GLU A 509 -16.81 14.19 -10.19
C GLU A 509 -17.68 14.98 -9.20
N VAL A 510 -17.05 15.85 -8.39
CA VAL A 510 -17.79 16.84 -7.60
C VAL A 510 -18.37 17.86 -8.59
N PRO A 511 -19.69 18.02 -8.70
CA PRO A 511 -20.27 19.10 -9.47
C PRO A 511 -19.95 20.40 -8.74
N VAL A 512 -19.09 21.23 -9.32
CA VAL A 512 -18.82 22.58 -8.83
C VAL A 512 -20.10 23.40 -9.01
N GLN A 513 -20.90 23.52 -7.95
CA GLN A 513 -21.86 24.62 -7.85
C GLN A 513 -21.07 25.90 -7.54
N ALA A 514 -20.96 26.76 -8.56
CA ALA A 514 -20.25 28.02 -8.47
C ALA A 514 -20.88 28.95 -7.42
N PRO A 515 -20.12 29.47 -6.44
CA PRO A 515 -20.46 30.71 -5.77
C PRO A 515 -20.15 31.86 -6.73
N ALA A 516 -21.16 32.68 -7.00
CA ALA A 516 -21.00 33.94 -7.69
C ALA A 516 -20.09 34.88 -6.90
N VAL A 517 -18.91 35.21 -7.42
CA VAL A 517 -18.32 36.58 -7.48
C VAL A 517 -17.15 36.54 -8.48
N LEU A 518 -17.25 37.36 -9.52
CA LEU A 518 -16.26 37.55 -10.58
C LEU A 518 -14.99 38.24 -10.07
N ARG A 519 -13.81 37.73 -10.45
CA ARG A 519 -12.67 38.56 -10.89
C ARG A 519 -11.73 37.77 -11.80
N GLU A 520 -11.49 38.34 -12.97
CA GLU A 520 -10.91 37.75 -14.19
C GLU A 520 -9.48 37.21 -14.02
N ARG A 521 -9.24 35.98 -14.50
CA ARG A 521 -7.92 35.42 -14.86
C ARG A 521 -8.07 34.51 -16.09
N GLY A 522 -7.01 34.49 -16.93
CA GLY A 522 -6.98 34.03 -18.33
C GLY A 522 -7.38 32.57 -18.62
N PRO A 523 -7.45 32.18 -19.91
CA PRO A 523 -8.19 31.00 -20.35
C PRO A 523 -7.45 29.72 -19.98
N GLY A 524 -8.06 28.93 -19.07
CA GLY A 524 -7.67 27.55 -18.81
C GLY A 524 -7.98 26.64 -20.00
N ARG A 525 -7.23 25.54 -20.10
CA ARG A 525 -7.50 24.43 -21.04
C ARG A 525 -7.87 23.18 -20.26
N VAL A 526 -8.85 22.44 -20.75
CA VAL A 526 -9.27 21.15 -20.18
C VAL A 526 -8.94 20.05 -21.18
N LEU A 527 -8.34 18.96 -20.67
CA LEU A 527 -8.07 17.74 -21.42
C LEU A 527 -9.33 16.86 -21.37
N ARG A 528 -9.87 16.53 -22.54
CA ARG A 528 -11.05 15.67 -22.65
C ARG A 528 -10.66 14.19 -22.57
N ALA A 529 -11.64 13.34 -22.27
CA ALA A 529 -11.48 11.89 -22.19
C ALA A 529 -11.04 11.23 -23.51
N ASP A 530 -11.13 11.94 -24.64
CA ASP A 530 -10.64 11.54 -25.96
C ASP A 530 -9.18 11.96 -26.21
N GLY A 531 -8.55 12.68 -25.28
CA GLY A 531 -7.15 13.09 -25.36
C GLY A 531 -6.91 14.41 -26.10
N GLU A 532 -7.94 15.14 -26.54
CA GLU A 532 -7.77 16.47 -27.13
C GLU A 532 -7.90 17.62 -26.11
N TRP A 533 -7.14 18.69 -26.35
CA TRP A 533 -7.14 19.90 -25.53
C TRP A 533 -8.20 20.88 -26.03
N GLN A 534 -9.20 21.19 -25.20
CA GLN A 534 -10.19 22.22 -25.51
C GLN A 534 -9.84 23.54 -24.81
N ASN A 535 -9.79 24.63 -25.58
CA ASN A 535 -9.73 25.99 -25.03
C ASN A 535 -11.12 26.35 -24.46
N LEU A 536 -11.17 26.84 -23.22
CA LEU A 536 -12.39 27.44 -22.68
C LEU A 536 -12.65 28.78 -23.39
N SER A 537 -13.52 28.79 -24.40
CA SER A 537 -14.03 30.03 -24.98
C SER A 537 -14.99 30.71 -24.00
N THR A 538 -14.76 31.99 -23.73
CA THR A 538 -15.68 32.84 -22.97
C THR A 538 -17.05 32.89 -23.65
N PRO A 539 -18.18 32.76 -22.95
CA PRO A 539 -19.49 32.83 -23.58
C PRO A 539 -19.75 34.24 -24.11
N SER A 540 -20.15 34.35 -25.38
CA SER A 540 -20.70 35.58 -25.94
C SER A 540 -22.06 35.87 -25.28
N VAL A 541 -22.18 37.05 -24.67
CA VAL A 541 -23.44 37.60 -24.14
C VAL A 541 -24.47 37.73 -25.27
N PRO A 542 -25.70 37.21 -25.13
CA PRO A 542 -26.76 37.46 -26.12
C PRO A 542 -27.23 38.92 -25.99
N SER A 543 -27.27 39.62 -27.12
CA SER A 543 -27.88 40.94 -27.23
C SER A 543 -29.38 40.86 -26.93
N ARG A 544 -29.87 41.75 -26.05
CA ARG A 544 -31.29 42.01 -25.83
C ARG A 544 -31.92 42.46 -27.15
N THR A 545 -32.81 41.64 -27.72
CA THR A 545 -33.80 42.11 -28.69
C THR A 545 -35.14 42.30 -27.98
N SER A 546 -35.60 43.55 -28.00
CA SER A 546 -36.95 43.96 -27.65
C SER A 546 -37.96 43.28 -28.57
N THR A 547 -39.03 42.72 -28.01
CA THR A 547 -40.26 42.49 -28.76
C THR A 547 -41.44 42.90 -27.90
N SER A 548 -42.07 44.00 -28.29
CA SER A 548 -43.40 44.40 -27.84
C SER A 548 -44.25 44.66 -29.08
N ILE A 549 -45.50 44.17 -29.03
CA ILE A 549 -46.66 44.48 -29.90
C ILE A 549 -46.60 43.73 -31.26
N GLY A 550 -47.63 43.03 -31.73
CA GLY A 550 -49.01 42.81 -31.32
C GLY A 550 -49.85 42.34 -32.54
N MET A 551 -51.00 41.72 -32.29
CA MET A 551 -52.11 41.40 -33.22
C MET A 551 -51.78 40.45 -34.39
N THR A 552 -52.41 39.28 -34.50
CA THR A 552 -53.84 39.03 -34.76
C THR A 552 -54.17 37.57 -34.48
#